data_AF-A0A9P0B6L4-F1
#
_entry.id   AF-A0A9P0B6L4-F1
#
_cell.length_a   1.000
_cell.length_b   1.000
_cell.length_c   1.000
_cell.angle_alpha   90.00
_cell.angle_beta   90.00
_cell.angle_gamma   90.00
#
_symmetry.space_group_name_H-M   'P 1'
#
loop_
_entity.id
_entity.type
_entity.pdbx_description
1 polymer ?
#
loop_
_entity_poly.entity_id
_entity_poly.type
_entity_poly.pdbx_seq_one_letter_code
_entity_poly.pdbx_strand_id
1 'polypeptide(L)'
;MVSNFSSEELCLAAETCLIKSGKRTAAQVMKLAIKSSPKGLKKMKVVNDAPSATVIPYNPEEALGLMVDLGLTKEDYTTMRLGAKDIYPSYDLIAEAKNKCYTANIK
;
A
#
# COMPACT_ATOMS: atom_id res chain seq x y z
N MET A 1 -16.51 -38.58 -3.96
CA MET A 1 -17.20 -38.69 -2.65
C MET A 1 -16.83 -37.47 -1.82
N VAL A 2 -17.66 -36.42 -1.82
CA VAL A 2 -17.48 -35.24 -0.96
C VAL A 2 -18.79 -35.06 -0.20
N SER A 3 -19.04 -35.92 0.77
CA SER A 3 -20.28 -35.90 1.53
C SER A 3 -20.16 -36.84 2.71
N ASN A 4 -19.56 -36.34 3.80
CA ASN A 4 -19.73 -36.83 5.19
C ASN A 4 -18.90 -36.03 6.23
N PHE A 5 -18.07 -35.07 5.85
CA PHE A 5 -17.33 -34.26 6.83
C PHE A 5 -18.20 -33.12 7.37
N SER A 6 -18.17 -32.92 8.69
CA SER A 6 -18.83 -31.79 9.33
C SER A 6 -18.15 -30.48 8.93
N SER A 7 -18.89 -29.36 9.03
CA SER A 7 -18.31 -28.03 8.80
C SER A 7 -17.12 -27.76 9.73
N GLU A 8 -17.15 -28.30 10.95
CA GLU A 8 -16.10 -28.12 11.94
C GLU A 8 -14.82 -28.88 11.56
N GLU A 9 -14.97 -30.10 11.04
CA GLU A 9 -13.86 -30.92 10.55
C GLU A 9 -13.17 -30.25 9.35
N LEU A 10 -13.95 -29.68 8.43
CA LEU A 10 -13.42 -28.93 7.30
C LEU A 10 -12.66 -27.68 7.74
N CYS A 11 -13.21 -26.93 8.70
CA CYS A 11 -12.56 -25.76 9.28
C CYS A 11 -11.24 -26.10 9.96
N LEU A 12 -11.21 -27.18 10.74
CA LEU A 12 -10.01 -27.65 11.44
C LEU A 12 -8.93 -28.13 10.46
N ALA A 13 -9.34 -28.87 9.42
CA ALA A 13 -8.43 -29.33 8.37
C ALA A 13 -7.79 -28.14 7.64
N ALA A 14 -8.59 -27.13 7.28
CA ALA A 14 -8.12 -25.91 6.64
C ALA A 14 -7.16 -25.10 7.53
N GLU A 15 -7.47 -24.91 8.82
CA GLU A 15 -6.57 -24.27 9.80
C GLU A 15 -5.23 -25.00 9.85
N THR A 16 -5.27 -26.34 9.94
CA THR A 16 -4.07 -27.19 10.02
C THR A 16 -3.22 -27.09 8.75
N CYS A 17 -3.84 -27.09 7.57
CA CYS A 17 -3.14 -26.89 6.30
C CYS A 17 -2.42 -25.53 6.25
N LEU A 18 -3.07 -24.46 6.70
CA LEU A 18 -2.45 -23.14 6.75
C LEU A 18 -1.25 -23.09 7.70
N ILE A 19 -1.36 -23.70 8.89
CA ILE A 19 -0.25 -23.81 9.85
C ILE A 19 0.92 -24.59 9.23
N LYS A 20 0.65 -25.75 8.62
CA LYS A 20 1.68 -26.57 7.95
C LYS A 20 2.38 -25.82 6.81
N SER A 21 1.65 -24.96 6.11
CA SER A 21 2.20 -24.11 5.04
C SER A 21 2.95 -22.86 5.54
N GLY A 22 3.08 -22.67 6.86
CA GLY A 22 3.73 -21.49 7.46
C GLY A 22 2.86 -20.23 7.52
N LYS A 23 1.63 -20.28 7.00
CA LYS A 23 0.69 -19.14 6.96
C LYS A 23 -0.07 -18.98 8.27
N ARG A 24 0.66 -18.79 9.38
CA ARG A 24 0.09 -18.75 10.74
C ARG A 24 -0.92 -17.63 10.94
N THR A 25 -0.67 -16.44 10.40
CA THR A 25 -1.62 -15.31 10.46
C THR A 25 -2.94 -15.64 9.76
N ALA A 26 -2.89 -16.30 8.59
CA ALA A 26 -4.10 -16.72 7.88
C ALA A 26 -4.90 -17.74 8.69
N ALA A 27 -4.24 -18.69 9.35
CA ALA A 27 -4.88 -19.66 10.23
C ALA A 27 -5.62 -18.98 11.40
N GLN A 28 -4.99 -17.97 12.01
CA GLN A 28 -5.61 -17.17 13.08
C GLN A 28 -6.81 -16.36 12.59
N VAL A 29 -6.72 -15.74 11.41
CA VAL A 29 -7.83 -15.02 10.78
C VAL A 29 -9.00 -15.96 10.51
N MET A 30 -8.75 -17.16 9.99
CA MET A 30 -9.79 -18.17 9.78
C MET A 30 -10.48 -18.56 11.10
N LYS A 31 -9.70 -18.83 12.14
CA LYS A 31 -10.22 -19.17 13.47
C LYS A 31 -11.09 -18.06 14.05
N LEU A 32 -10.69 -16.80 13.86
CA LEU A 32 -11.47 -15.64 14.27
C LEU A 32 -12.75 -15.51 13.45
N ALA A 33 -12.68 -15.71 12.13
CA ALA A 33 -13.82 -15.62 11.23
C ALA A 33 -14.90 -16.67 11.56
N ILE A 34 -14.50 -17.91 11.86
CA ILE A 34 -15.42 -18.99 12.24
C ILE A 34 -16.18 -18.64 13.54
N LYS A 35 -15.51 -18.00 14.49
CA LYS A 35 -16.09 -17.61 15.79
C LYS A 35 -16.81 -16.26 15.76
N SER A 36 -16.76 -15.55 14.64
CA SER A 36 -17.31 -14.21 14.52
C SER A 36 -18.80 -14.22 14.21
N SER A 37 -19.54 -13.27 14.77
CA SER A 37 -20.94 -13.04 14.39
C SER A 37 -21.03 -12.47 12.96
N PRO A 38 -22.19 -12.60 12.29
CA PRO A 38 -22.41 -12.00 10.97
C PRO A 38 -22.12 -10.48 10.94
N LYS A 39 -22.37 -9.76 12.04
CA LYS A 39 -22.03 -8.33 12.16
C LYS A 39 -20.51 -8.10 12.22
N GLY A 40 -19.76 -8.98 12.88
CA GLY A 40 -18.30 -8.95 12.91
C GLY A 40 -17.68 -9.22 11.55
N LEU A 41 -18.19 -10.24 10.84
CA LEU A 41 -17.73 -10.58 9.48
C LEU A 41 -17.99 -9.46 8.47
N LYS A 42 -19.13 -8.75 8.57
CA LYS A 42 -19.40 -7.58 7.72
C LYS A 42 -18.36 -6.47 7.89
N LYS A 43 -17.84 -6.24 9.10
CA LYS A 43 -16.77 -5.25 9.33
C LYS A 43 -15.44 -5.69 8.71
N MET A 44 -15.09 -6.98 8.83
CA MET A 44 -13.89 -7.53 8.18
C MET A 44 -13.96 -7.43 6.65
N LYS A 45 -15.15 -7.67 6.07
CA LYS A 45 -15.39 -7.51 4.64
C LYS A 45 -15.14 -6.08 4.17
N VAL A 46 -15.62 -5.07 4.89
CA VAL A 46 -15.41 -3.65 4.53
C VAL A 46 -13.93 -3.29 4.47
N VAL A 47 -13.12 -3.81 5.39
CA VAL A 47 -11.66 -3.56 5.39
C VAL A 47 -10.96 -4.31 4.25
N ASN A 48 -11.39 -5.53 3.95
CA ASN A 48 -10.80 -6.36 2.89
C ASN A 48 -11.19 -5.89 1.49
N ASP A 49 -12.41 -5.38 1.33
CA ASP A 49 -12.94 -4.86 0.06
C ASP A 49 -12.61 -3.38 -0.13
N ALA A 50 -12.02 -2.72 0.89
CA ALA A 50 -11.50 -1.38 0.72
C ALA A 50 -10.43 -1.43 -0.38
N PRO A 51 -10.52 -0.59 -1.43
CA PRO A 51 -9.47 -0.52 -2.43
C PRO A 51 -8.15 -0.26 -1.69
N SER A 52 -7.14 -1.10 -1.93
CA SER A 52 -5.80 -0.83 -1.42
C SER A 52 -5.46 0.59 -1.87
N ALA A 53 -5.20 1.50 -0.91
CA ALA A 53 -4.91 2.89 -1.23
C ALA A 53 -3.75 2.89 -2.24
N THR A 54 -4.07 3.20 -3.50
CA THR A 54 -3.05 3.30 -4.54
C THR A 54 -2.26 4.53 -4.21
N VAL A 55 -0.99 4.35 -3.87
CA VAL A 55 -0.08 5.47 -3.67
C VAL A 55 0.02 6.20 -5.00
N ILE A 56 -0.44 7.46 -5.04
CA ILE A 56 -0.34 8.31 -6.22
C ILE A 56 1.04 8.98 -6.16
N PRO A 57 1.94 8.72 -7.12
CA PRO A 57 3.23 9.39 -7.17
C PRO A 57 3.05 10.88 -7.43
N TYR A 58 3.99 11.69 -6.92
CA TYR A 58 4.06 13.10 -7.24
C TYR A 58 4.38 13.28 -8.73
N ASN A 59 3.71 14.22 -9.37
CA ASN A 59 4.16 14.72 -10.66
C ASN A 59 5.37 15.68 -10.49
N PRO A 60 6.12 15.98 -11.56
CA PRO A 60 7.31 16.83 -11.47
C PRO A 60 7.04 18.24 -10.92
N GLU A 61 5.88 18.83 -11.24
CA GLU A 61 5.49 20.16 -10.75
C GLU A 61 5.17 20.15 -9.25
N GLU A 62 4.46 19.13 -8.76
CA GLU A 62 4.17 18.93 -7.33
C GLU A 62 5.44 18.69 -6.54
N ALA A 63 6.37 17.89 -7.08
CA ALA A 63 7.65 17.65 -6.44
C ALA A 63 8.52 18.92 -6.42
N LEU A 64 8.49 19.75 -7.47
CA LEU A 64 9.13 21.06 -7.48
C LEU A 64 8.52 21.98 -6.41
N GLY A 65 7.20 22.03 -6.30
CA GLY A 65 6.50 22.78 -5.26
C GLY A 65 6.92 22.36 -3.86
N LEU A 66 6.94 21.04 -3.60
CA LEU A 66 7.40 20.48 -2.33
C LEU A 66 8.83 20.90 -2.00
N MET A 67 9.75 20.85 -2.98
CA MET A 67 11.12 21.30 -2.78
C MET A 67 11.21 22.79 -2.41
N VAL A 68 10.38 23.64 -3.03
CA VAL A 68 10.34 25.08 -2.75
C VAL A 68 9.73 25.35 -1.38
N ASP A 69 8.58 24.75 -1.07
CA ASP A 69 7.84 24.96 0.18
C ASP A 69 8.65 24.55 1.41
N LEU A 70 9.42 23.47 1.29
CA LEU A 70 10.24 22.93 2.37
C LEU A 70 11.70 23.41 2.31
N GLY A 71 12.08 24.19 1.30
CA GLY A 71 13.46 24.66 1.12
C GLY A 71 14.48 23.53 0.93
N LEU A 72 14.09 22.43 0.28
CA LEU A 72 14.94 21.26 0.09
C LEU A 72 16.06 21.54 -0.93
N THR A 73 17.27 21.12 -0.59
CA THR A 73 18.35 21.02 -1.58
C THR A 73 18.13 19.82 -2.51
N LYS A 74 18.91 19.75 -3.60
CA LYS A 74 18.90 18.59 -4.50
C LYS A 74 19.30 17.31 -3.75
N GLU A 75 20.27 17.41 -2.86
CA GLU A 75 20.79 16.32 -2.05
C GLU A 75 19.74 15.80 -1.06
N ASP A 76 19.02 16.71 -0.39
CA ASP A 76 17.92 16.36 0.53
C ASP A 76 16.80 15.61 -0.21
N TYR A 77 16.37 16.15 -1.35
CA TYR A 77 15.35 15.53 -2.18
C TYR A 77 15.79 14.15 -2.69
N THR A 78 17.04 14.03 -3.14
CA THR A 78 17.60 12.76 -3.62
C THR A 78 17.65 11.71 -2.50
N THR A 79 17.97 12.13 -1.29
CA THR A 79 17.98 11.26 -0.09
C THR A 79 16.57 10.80 0.26
N MET A 80 15.59 11.71 0.26
CA MET A 80 14.18 11.38 0.48
C MET A 80 13.67 10.39 -0.57
N ARG A 81 14.01 10.62 -1.84
CA ARG A 81 13.65 9.72 -2.96
C ARG A 81 14.23 8.33 -2.81
N LEU A 82 15.42 8.17 -2.23
CA LEU A 82 16.01 6.84 -2.00
C LEU A 82 15.12 5.97 -1.11
N GLY A 83 14.44 6.56 -0.12
CA GLY A 83 13.52 5.86 0.77
C GLY A 83 12.14 5.57 0.16
N ALA A 84 11.76 6.25 -0.92
CA ALA A 84 10.42 6.15 -1.53
C ALA A 84 10.46 6.44 -3.04
N LYS A 85 11.25 5.64 -3.77
CA LYS A 85 11.57 5.87 -5.19
C LYS A 85 10.35 5.95 -6.10
N ASP A 86 9.32 5.17 -5.81
CA ASP A 86 8.11 5.06 -6.63
C ASP A 86 7.10 6.19 -6.34
N ILE A 87 7.32 6.98 -5.30
CA ILE A 87 6.46 8.11 -4.91
C ILE A 87 7.01 9.42 -5.48
N TYR A 88 8.34 9.56 -5.54
CA TYR A 88 9.02 10.81 -5.89
C TYR A 88 9.67 10.72 -7.27
N PRO A 89 9.38 11.65 -8.22
CA PRO A 89 9.98 11.66 -9.54
C PRO A 89 11.50 11.92 -9.48
N SER A 90 12.22 11.57 -10.54
CA SER A 90 13.66 11.88 -10.61
C SER A 90 13.89 13.38 -10.63
N TYR A 91 15.07 13.80 -10.14
CA TYR A 91 15.45 15.21 -10.15
C TYR A 91 15.50 15.79 -11.57
N ASP A 92 15.85 14.98 -12.58
CA ASP A 92 15.92 15.44 -13.97
C ASP A 92 14.56 15.94 -14.48
N LEU A 93 13.47 15.23 -14.15
CA LEU A 93 12.11 15.64 -14.48
C LEU A 93 11.70 16.94 -13.76
N ILE A 94 12.15 17.10 -12.51
CA ILE A 94 11.92 18.33 -11.73
C ILE A 94 12.69 19.51 -12.34
N ALA A 95 13.91 19.28 -12.80
CA ALA A 95 14.71 20.31 -13.46
C ALA A 95 14.05 20.75 -14.78
N GLU A 96 13.49 19.83 -15.55
CA GLU A 96 12.68 20.16 -16.74
C GLU A 96 11.46 21.00 -16.37
N ALA A 97 10.70 20.61 -15.33
CA ALA A 97 9.55 21.38 -14.84
C ALA A 97 9.96 22.79 -14.39
N LYS A 98 11.10 22.92 -13.69
CA LYS A 98 11.67 24.19 -13.27
C LYS A 98 12.00 25.08 -14.47
N ASN A 99 12.64 24.53 -15.49
CA ASN A 99 13.00 25.28 -16.71
C ASN A 99 11.76 25.75 -17.48
N LYS A 100 10.67 24.98 -17.47
CA LYS A 100 9.39 25.40 -18.05
C LYS A 100 8.75 26.56 -17.28
N CYS A 101 8.85 26.54 -15.95
CA CYS A 101 8.27 27.58 -15.09
C CYS A 101 9.06 28.90 -15.13
N TYR A 102 10.38 28.81 -15.17
CA TYR A 102 11.28 29.97 -15.20
C TYR A 102 11.86 30.15 -16.60
N THR A 103 11.06 30.67 -17.52
CA THR A 103 11.59 31.11 -18.82
C THR A 103 12.56 32.27 -18.61
N ALA A 104 13.61 32.35 -19.43
CA ALA A 104 14.72 33.31 -19.29
C ALA A 104 14.34 34.81 -19.41
N ASN A 105 13.05 35.16 -19.37
CA ASN A 105 12.51 36.51 -19.54
C ASN A 105 11.89 37.12 -18.28
N ILE A 106 12.10 36.54 -17.10
CA ILE A 106 11.74 37.21 -15.83
C ILE A 106 12.91 38.11 -15.44
N LYS A 107 12.87 39.35 -15.93
CA LYS A 107 13.71 40.47 -15.46
C LYS A 107 13.20 41.03 -14.14
#